data_AF-A0A1F9LKB0-F1
#
_entry.id   AF-A0A1F9LKB0-F1
#
_cell.length_a   1.000
_cell.length_b   1.000
_cell.length_c   1.000
_cell.angle_alpha   90.00
_cell.angle_beta   90.00
_cell.angle_gamma   90.00
#
_symmetry.space_group_name_H-M   'P 1'
#
loop_
_entity.id
_entity.type
_entity.pdbx_description
1 polymer ?
#
loop_
_entity_poly.entity_id
_entity_poly.type
_entity_poly.pdbx_seq_one_letter_code
_entity_poly.pdbx_strand_id
1 'polypeptide(L)'
;MPREKKLLYFILILCIMRLMMDILESRIMKLAFPVKENKGLESVMDDHFGTAGYFLIVDTLTRGFEFKENQKLSGEESKCKTTVLGKEPGIDAVITHCMGDGSRRSLTSSNIKVFQAQKETVLENLEL
;
A
#
# COMPACT_ATOMS: atom_id res chain seq x y z
N MET A 1 -19.74 -34.99 27.60
CA MET A 1 -20.30 -33.77 26.95
C MET A 1 -21.24 -34.18 25.82
N PRO A 2 -22.46 -33.63 25.71
CA PRO A 2 -23.40 -33.91 24.63
C PRO A 2 -22.81 -33.57 23.26
N ARG A 3 -23.14 -34.34 22.21
CA ARG A 3 -22.58 -34.17 20.85
C ARG A 3 -22.78 -32.75 20.29
N GLU A 4 -23.90 -32.13 20.63
CA GLU A 4 -24.25 -30.76 20.22
C GLU A 4 -23.31 -29.70 20.78
N LYS A 5 -22.87 -29.86 22.05
CA LYS A 5 -21.92 -28.93 22.68
C LYS A 5 -20.52 -29.03 22.07
N LYS A 6 -20.12 -30.22 21.60
CA LYS A 6 -18.85 -30.41 20.87
C LYS A 6 -18.87 -29.74 19.50
N LEU A 7 -19.98 -29.82 18.78
CA LEU A 7 -20.14 -29.19 17.47
C LEU A 7 -20.10 -27.66 17.58
N LEU A 8 -20.79 -27.11 18.58
CA LEU A 8 -20.77 -25.67 18.84
C LEU A 8 -19.38 -25.16 19.22
N TYR A 9 -18.64 -25.91 20.04
CA TYR A 9 -17.26 -25.58 20.40
C TYR A 9 -16.30 -25.64 19.20
N PHE A 10 -16.48 -26.61 18.31
CA PHE A 10 -15.68 -26.72 17.09
C PHE A 10 -15.94 -25.57 16.11
N ILE A 11 -17.21 -25.19 15.92
CA ILE A 11 -17.59 -24.02 15.11
C ILE A 11 -17.01 -22.74 15.71
N LEU A 12 -17.08 -22.59 17.03
CA LEU A 12 -16.52 -21.42 17.72
C LEU A 12 -15.00 -21.32 17.52
N ILE A 13 -14.26 -22.44 17.64
CA ILE A 13 -12.81 -22.47 17.36
C ILE A 13 -12.52 -22.08 15.91
N LEU A 14 -13.23 -22.64 14.94
CA LEU A 14 -13.06 -22.29 13.52
C LEU A 14 -13.33 -20.80 13.26
N CYS A 15 -14.35 -20.23 13.91
CA CYS A 15 -14.71 -18.83 13.78
C CYS A 15 -13.63 -17.91 14.38
N ILE A 16 -13.10 -18.27 15.56
CA ILE A 16 -11.99 -17.54 16.20
C ILE A 16 -10.71 -17.65 15.36
N MET A 17 -10.40 -18.84 14.82
CA MET A 17 -9.23 -19.02 13.94
C MET A 17 -9.36 -18.20 12.66
N ARG A 18 -10.55 -18.14 12.06
CA ARG A 18 -10.83 -17.28 10.90
C ARG A 18 -10.62 -15.82 11.24
N LEU A 19 -11.23 -15.34 12.33
CA LEU A 19 -11.11 -13.96 12.79
C LEU A 19 -9.64 -13.59 13.09
N MET A 20 -8.88 -14.50 13.70
CA MET A 20 -7.48 -14.29 14.03
C MET A 20 -6.60 -14.22 12.76
N MET A 21 -6.88 -15.04 11.74
CA MET A 21 -6.21 -14.96 10.45
C MET A 21 -6.55 -13.66 9.73
N ASP A 22 -7.81 -13.26 9.70
CA ASP A 22 -8.25 -11.99 9.08
C ASP A 22 -7.61 -10.77 9.78
N ILE A 23 -7.49 -10.80 11.13
CA ILE A 23 -6.80 -9.76 11.90
C ILE A 23 -5.30 -9.74 11.57
N LEU A 24 -4.67 -10.89 11.40
CA LEU A 24 -3.24 -10.97 11.05
C LEU A 24 -2.97 -10.44 9.64
N GLU A 25 -3.86 -10.76 8.70
CA GLU A 25 -3.80 -10.29 7.31
C GLU A 25 -4.04 -8.78 7.22
N SER A 26 -4.91 -8.21 8.07
CA SER A 26 -5.13 -6.76 8.16
C SER A 26 -3.92 -5.94 8.65
N ARG A 27 -2.88 -6.58 9.20
CA ARG A 27 -1.63 -5.91 9.62
C ARG A 27 -0.56 -5.84 8.53
N ILE A 28 -0.75 -6.56 7.42
CA ILE A 28 0.15 -6.49 6.27
C ILE A 28 -0.33 -5.35 5.39
N MET A 29 0.45 -4.27 5.33
CA MET A 29 0.18 -3.18 4.41
C MET A 29 1.42 -2.90 3.59
N LYS A 30 1.26 -2.84 2.27
CA LYS A 30 2.27 -2.22 1.39
C LYS A 30 1.87 -0.79 1.10
N LEU A 31 2.75 0.12 1.48
CA LEU A 31 2.57 1.55 1.37
C LEU A 31 3.49 2.08 0.28
N ALA A 32 2.94 2.83 -0.67
CA ALA A 32 3.72 3.47 -1.72
C ALA A 32 3.91 4.96 -1.44
N PHE A 33 5.14 5.43 -1.54
CA PHE A 33 5.55 6.82 -1.34
C PHE A 33 6.20 7.34 -2.61
N PRO A 34 5.73 8.44 -3.23
CA PRO A 34 6.49 9.12 -4.26
C PRO A 34 7.74 9.75 -3.63
N VAL A 35 8.92 9.54 -4.23
CA VAL A 35 10.20 10.01 -3.69
C VAL A 35 11.04 10.68 -4.76
N LYS A 36 11.83 11.68 -4.35
CA LYS A 36 12.71 12.45 -5.25
C LYS A 36 13.95 11.64 -5.68
N GLU A 37 14.45 10.79 -4.79
CA GLU A 37 15.67 9.99 -4.97
C GLU A 37 15.63 8.72 -4.13
N ASN A 38 16.49 7.74 -4.43
CA ASN A 38 16.59 6.51 -3.64
C ASN A 38 17.57 6.68 -2.47
N LYS A 39 17.03 6.91 -1.28
CA LYS A 39 17.76 6.86 0.01
C LYS A 39 17.12 5.86 0.98
N GLY A 40 16.36 4.88 0.47
CA GLY A 40 15.59 3.96 1.30
C GLY A 40 14.54 4.69 2.14
N LEU A 41 14.38 4.35 3.42
CA LEU A 41 13.38 4.99 4.30
C LEU A 41 13.68 6.49 4.57
N GLU A 42 14.93 6.93 4.41
CA GLU A 42 15.32 8.34 4.53
C GLU A 42 15.04 9.15 3.25
N SER A 43 14.42 8.54 2.24
CA SER A 43 14.09 9.24 1.00
C SER A 43 13.11 10.37 1.28
N VAL A 44 13.43 11.54 0.73
CA VAL A 44 12.55 12.70 0.76
C VAL A 44 11.41 12.48 -0.23
N MET A 45 10.19 12.73 0.22
CA MET A 45 8.99 12.59 -0.58
C MET A 45 8.95 13.61 -1.73
N ASP A 46 8.42 13.17 -2.86
CA ASP A 46 8.04 14.07 -3.94
C ASP A 46 6.64 14.63 -3.67
N ASP A 47 6.51 15.94 -3.84
CA ASP A 47 5.26 16.66 -3.57
C ASP A 47 4.16 16.23 -4.55
N HIS A 48 4.52 15.83 -5.78
CA HIS A 48 3.57 15.56 -6.86
C HIS A 48 3.55 14.09 -7.26
N PHE A 49 2.56 13.35 -6.76
CA PHE A 49 2.39 11.91 -7.06
C PHE A 49 2.43 11.58 -8.57
N GLY A 50 1.76 12.37 -9.42
CA GLY A 50 1.59 12.03 -10.83
C GLY A 50 2.84 12.18 -11.70
N THR A 51 3.81 12.96 -11.24
CA THR A 51 5.04 13.33 -11.96
C THR A 51 6.31 12.90 -11.22
N ALA A 52 6.19 12.35 -10.01
CA ALA A 52 7.31 11.78 -9.28
C ALA A 52 8.07 10.79 -10.18
N GLY A 53 9.39 10.92 -10.22
CA GLY A 53 10.25 10.01 -11.00
C GLY A 53 10.23 8.59 -10.44
N TYR A 54 10.00 8.46 -9.14
CA TYR A 54 10.20 7.22 -8.41
C TYR A 54 9.17 7.01 -7.30
N PHE A 55 9.00 5.74 -6.93
CA PHE A 55 8.18 5.30 -5.82
C PHE A 55 8.96 4.35 -4.93
N LEU A 56 8.85 4.54 -3.62
CA LEU A 56 9.31 3.60 -2.62
C LEU A 56 8.10 2.83 -2.08
N ILE A 57 8.11 1.51 -2.22
CA ILE A 57 7.07 0.61 -1.69
C ILE A 57 7.61 -0.01 -0.41
N VAL A 58 6.95 0.23 0.71
CA VAL A 58 7.35 -0.26 2.04
C VAL A 58 6.33 -1.28 2.53
N ASP A 59 6.82 -2.43 2.96
CA ASP A 59 6.02 -3.45 3.66
C ASP A 59 6.05 -3.17 5.17
N THR A 60 4.89 -2.89 5.76
CA THR A 60 4.81 -2.47 7.17
C THR A 60 5.11 -3.59 8.17
N LEU A 61 5.04 -4.86 7.76
CA LEU A 61 5.39 -5.98 8.63
C LEU A 61 6.88 -6.22 8.67
N THR A 62 7.48 -6.35 7.50
CA THR A 62 8.91 -6.72 7.39
C THR A 62 9.83 -5.51 7.49
N ARG A 63 9.28 -4.30 7.29
CA ARG A 63 10.03 -3.05 7.04
C ARG A 63 10.94 -3.14 5.82
N GLY A 64 10.74 -4.15 4.96
CA GLY A 64 11.38 -4.23 3.66
C GLY A 64 10.86 -3.12 2.76
N PHE A 65 11.72 -2.61 1.88
CA PHE A 65 11.34 -1.62 0.89
C PHE A 65 11.87 -1.96 -0.49
N GLU A 66 11.11 -1.58 -1.50
CA GLU A 66 11.46 -1.72 -2.91
C GLU A 66 11.39 -0.35 -3.58
N PHE A 67 12.42 -0.02 -4.36
CA PHE A 67 12.46 1.21 -5.15
C PHE A 67 12.01 0.93 -6.58
N LYS A 68 11.08 1.72 -7.09
CA LYS A 68 10.54 1.59 -8.44
C LYS A 68 10.56 2.91 -9.19
N GLU A 69 10.85 2.83 -10.48
CA GLU A 69 10.69 3.97 -11.38
C GLU A 69 9.23 4.14 -11.79
N ASN A 70 8.84 5.39 -12.03
CA ASN A 70 7.52 5.71 -12.53
C ASN A 70 7.37 5.25 -13.99
N GLN A 71 6.70 4.11 -14.17
CA GLN A 71 6.48 3.52 -15.49
C GLN A 71 5.68 4.40 -16.45
N LYS A 72 4.99 5.43 -15.95
CA LYS A 72 4.29 6.40 -16.80
C LYS A 72 5.28 7.34 -17.53
N LEU A 73 6.47 7.54 -16.97
CA LEU A 73 7.49 8.44 -17.50
C LEU A 73 8.51 7.72 -18.41
N SER A 74 8.70 6.41 -18.21
CA SER A 74 9.52 5.56 -19.08
C SER A 74 8.75 5.22 -20.36
N GLY A 75 8.97 6.01 -21.42
CA GLY A 75 8.13 6.11 -22.62
C GLY A 75 8.05 4.92 -23.59
N GLU A 76 7.88 3.68 -23.13
CA GLU A 76 7.60 2.53 -24.02
C GLU A 76 6.17 2.00 -23.85
N GLU A 77 5.41 2.12 -24.95
CA GLU A 77 4.16 1.40 -25.26
C GLU A 77 3.01 1.54 -24.25
N SER A 78 2.45 2.74 -24.21
CA SER A 78 1.24 3.13 -23.47
C SER A 78 -0.07 2.54 -24.03
N LYS A 79 -0.15 1.21 -24.23
CA LYS A 79 -1.44 0.53 -24.40
C LYS A 79 -1.86 -0.03 -23.04
N CYS A 80 -2.62 0.77 -22.30
CA CYS A 80 -3.44 0.34 -21.16
C CYS A 80 -2.67 0.02 -19.85
N LYS A 81 -1.90 1.00 -19.34
CA LYS A 81 -1.48 1.04 -17.92
C LYS A 81 -2.28 2.15 -17.22
N THR A 82 -3.34 1.75 -16.51
CA THR A 82 -4.38 2.64 -15.95
C THR A 82 -3.92 3.44 -14.71
N THR A 83 -2.72 3.18 -14.18
CA THR A 83 -2.24 3.68 -12.89
C THR A 83 -0.74 3.98 -12.91
N VAL A 84 -0.31 5.03 -12.19
CA VAL A 84 1.08 5.50 -12.06
C VAL A 84 2.00 4.42 -11.45
N LEU A 85 1.44 3.60 -10.56
CA LEU A 85 2.11 2.47 -9.93
C LEU A 85 2.00 1.17 -10.75
N GLY A 86 1.40 1.18 -11.95
CA GLY A 86 1.18 -0.03 -12.74
C GLY A 86 0.14 -1.00 -12.14
N LYS A 87 0.15 -2.26 -12.59
CA LYS A 87 -0.67 -3.37 -12.05
C LYS A 87 0.00 -4.04 -10.85
N GLU A 88 0.68 -3.28 -10.01
CA GLU A 88 1.45 -3.85 -8.89
C GLU A 88 0.50 -4.56 -7.92
N PRO A 89 0.63 -5.89 -7.76
CA PRO A 89 -0.24 -6.63 -6.88
C PRO A 89 0.09 -6.29 -5.42
N GLY A 90 -0.94 -5.83 -4.70
CA GLY A 90 -0.91 -5.72 -3.25
C GLY A 90 -0.36 -4.41 -2.69
N ILE A 91 -0.45 -3.28 -3.41
CA ILE A 91 -0.34 -1.95 -2.77
C ILE A 91 -1.67 -1.64 -2.09
N ASP A 92 -1.64 -1.45 -0.78
CA ASP A 92 -2.85 -1.19 0.01
C ASP A 92 -3.13 0.31 0.13
N ALA A 93 -2.07 1.12 0.15
CA ALA A 93 -2.21 2.56 0.22
C ALA A 93 -1.06 3.34 -0.42
N VAL A 94 -1.38 4.58 -0.78
CA VAL A 94 -0.42 5.60 -1.23
C VAL A 94 -0.40 6.73 -0.22
N ILE A 95 0.79 7.15 0.20
CA ILE A 95 1.00 8.34 1.03
C ILE A 95 1.66 9.40 0.17
N THR A 96 1.09 10.60 0.07
CA THR A 96 1.62 11.69 -0.78
C THR A 96 1.16 13.06 -0.29
N HIS A 97 1.91 14.12 -0.61
CA HIS A 97 1.52 15.49 -0.29
C HIS A 97 0.45 16.04 -1.23
N CYS A 98 0.54 15.79 -2.53
CA CYS A 98 -0.43 16.27 -3.51
C CYS A 98 -0.74 15.20 -4.56
N MET A 99 -2.03 15.04 -4.84
CA MET A 99 -2.54 14.11 -5.85
C MET A 99 -3.62 14.75 -6.71
N GLY A 100 -3.46 14.66 -8.04
CA GLY A 100 -4.51 15.06 -8.97
C GLY A 100 -5.73 14.14 -8.92
N ASP A 101 -6.91 14.70 -9.17
CA ASP A 101 -8.19 13.99 -9.07
C ASP A 101 -8.30 12.73 -9.94
N GLY A 102 -7.67 12.73 -11.12
CA GLY A 102 -7.62 11.55 -12.00
C GLY A 102 -6.93 10.36 -11.33
N SER A 103 -5.76 10.60 -10.71
CA SER A 103 -4.99 9.58 -10.00
C SER A 103 -5.76 9.07 -8.78
N ARG A 104 -6.38 9.98 -8.01
CA ARG A 104 -7.16 9.62 -6.82
C ARG A 104 -8.34 8.71 -7.16
N ARG A 105 -9.10 9.04 -8.21
CA ARG A 105 -10.19 8.19 -8.70
C ARG A 105 -9.70 6.82 -9.15
N SER A 106 -8.59 6.78 -9.90
CA SER A 106 -8.01 5.52 -10.39
C SER A 106 -7.60 4.60 -9.24
N LEU A 107 -6.85 5.11 -8.26
CA LEU A 107 -6.43 4.35 -7.07
C LEU A 107 -7.62 3.88 -6.23
N THR A 108 -8.59 4.76 -5.99
CA THR A 108 -9.81 4.40 -5.24
C THR A 108 -10.59 3.30 -5.94
N SER A 109 -10.70 3.33 -7.27
CA SER A 109 -11.38 2.28 -8.05
C SER A 109 -10.64 0.93 -8.01
N SER A 110 -9.35 0.95 -7.69
CA SER A 110 -8.52 -0.24 -7.48
C SER A 110 -8.43 -0.64 -6.00
N ASN A 111 -9.29 -0.08 -5.14
CA ASN A 111 -9.32 -0.31 -3.69
C ASN A 111 -8.02 0.06 -2.96
N ILE A 112 -7.23 0.97 -3.54
CA ILE A 112 -6.00 1.50 -2.94
C ILE A 112 -6.38 2.77 -2.19
N LYS A 113 -6.05 2.80 -0.90
CA LYS A 113 -6.30 3.96 -0.04
C LYS A 113 -5.32 5.09 -0.36
N VAL A 114 -5.73 6.33 -0.17
CA VAL A 114 -4.85 7.49 -0.32
C VAL A 114 -4.82 8.23 1.00
N PHE A 115 -3.62 8.46 1.52
CA PHE A 115 -3.36 9.19 2.74
C PHE A 115 -2.52 10.44 2.46
N GLN A 116 -2.78 11.47 3.25
CA GLN A 116 -2.06 12.73 3.16
C GLN A 116 -0.75 12.64 3.95
N ALA A 117 0.37 12.80 3.27
CA ALA A 117 1.68 12.92 3.92
C ALA A 117 1.75 14.19 4.78
N GLN A 118 2.27 14.06 5.99
CA GLN A 118 2.40 15.13 6.98
C GLN A 118 3.87 15.53 7.22
N LYS A 119 4.81 14.69 6.79
CA LYS A 119 6.26 14.82 7.02
C LYS A 119 7.03 14.72 5.73
N GLU A 120 8.30 15.10 5.73
CA GLU A 120 9.10 15.21 4.52
C GLU A 120 9.70 13.87 4.08
N THR A 121 10.06 12.99 5.02
CA THR A 121 10.69 11.70 4.70
C THR A 121 9.72 10.54 4.81
N VAL A 122 10.03 9.43 4.13
CA VAL A 122 9.23 8.21 4.23
C VAL A 122 9.21 7.68 5.66
N LEU A 123 10.37 7.62 6.33
CA LEU A 123 10.50 7.14 7.70
C LEU A 123 9.61 7.93 8.66
N GLU A 124 9.66 9.26 8.63
CA GLU A 124 8.87 10.11 9.52
C GLU A 124 7.37 9.91 9.33
N ASN A 125 6.90 9.68 8.09
CA ASN A 125 5.49 9.39 7.84
C ASN A 125 5.07 7.98 8.29
N LEU A 126 6.01 7.02 8.36
CA LEU A 126 5.74 5.67 8.85
C LEU A 126 5.65 5.61 10.39
N GLU A 127 6.19 6.60 11.09
CA GLU A 127 6.21 6.68 12.56
C GLU A 127 5.02 7.44 13.17
N LEU A 128 4.12 7.99 12.34
CA LEU A 128 2.89 8.66 12.76
C LEU A 128 1.76 7.67 13.10
#